data_AF-A0A5C4MCG3-F1
#
_entry.id   AF-A0A5C4MCG3-F1
#
_cell.length_a   1.000
_cell.length_b   1.000
_cell.length_c   1.000
_cell.angle_alpha   90.00
_cell.angle_beta   90.00
_cell.angle_gamma   90.00
#
_symmetry.space_group_name_H-M   'P 1'
#
loop_
_entity.id
_entity.type
_entity.pdbx_description
1 polymer ?
#
loop_
_entity_poly.entity_id
_entity_poly.type
_entity_poly.pdbx_seq_one_letter_code
_entity_poly.pdbx_strand_id
1 'polypeptide(L)'
;MNEQPNPVGSTPSRSRRRPRDLSRMGLSDNRPERPRIIAWSPGEGRSCAPILAALRAEGIDTWIGSRREPVGNFEVACLKDDVDRVRAIIASVDPDASPLTVGR
;
A
#
# COMPACT_ATOMS: atom_id res chain seq x y z
N MET A 1 -38.64 42.11 46.66
CA MET A 1 -37.30 42.21 46.06
C MET A 1 -36.84 40.82 45.67
N ASN A 2 -36.11 40.76 44.56
CA ASN A 2 -35.45 39.61 43.92
C ASN A 2 -36.26 38.78 42.91
N GLU A 3 -36.10 39.22 41.67
CA GLU A 3 -36.17 38.50 40.40
C GLU A 3 -35.21 37.31 40.37
N GLN A 4 -35.61 36.18 39.78
CA GLN A 4 -34.70 35.25 39.10
C GLN A 4 -35.32 34.76 37.77
N PRO A 5 -34.52 34.60 36.71
CA PRO A 5 -34.99 34.68 35.33
C PRO A 5 -35.34 33.32 34.71
N ASN A 6 -36.28 33.34 33.75
CA ASN A 6 -36.58 32.22 32.85
C ASN A 6 -35.38 31.92 31.93
N PRO A 7 -34.99 30.64 31.74
CA PRO A 7 -34.24 30.25 30.56
C PRO A 7 -35.21 29.85 29.44
N VAL A 8 -35.31 30.73 28.45
CA VAL A 8 -35.75 30.37 27.09
C VAL A 8 -34.74 29.39 26.50
N GLY A 9 -35.20 28.17 26.20
CA GLY A 9 -34.41 27.14 25.55
C GLY A 9 -35.23 26.44 24.48
N SER A 10 -35.26 27.02 23.28
CA SER A 10 -35.88 26.45 22.09
C SER A 10 -35.22 25.12 21.73
N THR A 11 -35.94 24.00 21.87
CA THR A 11 -35.51 22.70 21.33
C THR A 11 -35.72 22.67 19.82
N PRO A 12 -34.68 22.45 18.99
CA PRO A 12 -34.88 22.20 17.57
C PRO A 12 -35.43 20.79 17.38
N SER A 13 -36.52 20.68 16.63
CA SER A 13 -37.12 19.42 16.18
C SER A 13 -36.05 18.48 15.64
N ARG A 14 -35.77 17.41 16.39
CA ARG A 14 -34.78 16.39 16.04
C ARG A 14 -35.30 15.62 14.82
N SER A 15 -34.95 16.09 13.63
CA SER A 15 -35.20 15.39 12.37
C SER A 15 -34.56 14.00 12.47
N ARG A 16 -35.40 12.96 12.64
CA ARG A 16 -34.98 11.55 12.65
C ARG A 16 -34.31 11.27 11.31
N ARG A 17 -32.97 11.22 11.31
CA ARG A 17 -32.19 10.77 10.15
C ARG A 17 -32.74 9.39 9.75
N ARG A 18 -33.23 9.27 8.53
CA ARG A 18 -33.69 7.97 7.99
C ARG A 18 -32.52 6.97 8.08
N PRO A 19 -32.76 5.71 8.45
CA PRO A 19 -31.73 4.68 8.40
C PRO A 19 -31.16 4.63 7.00
N ARG A 20 -29.85 4.83 6.89
CA ARG A 20 -29.13 4.75 5.61
C ARG A 20 -29.16 3.28 5.22
N ASP A 21 -29.81 2.94 4.10
CA ASP A 21 -29.87 1.57 3.61
C ASP A 21 -28.47 1.12 3.17
N LEU A 22 -27.80 0.34 4.02
CA LEU A 22 -26.45 -0.15 3.78
C LEU A 22 -26.44 -1.44 2.94
N SER A 23 -27.61 -1.95 2.56
CA SER A 23 -27.78 -3.24 1.84
C SER A 23 -27.07 -3.29 0.49
N ARG A 24 -26.64 -2.12 -0.03
CA ARG A 24 -25.88 -1.99 -1.28
C ARG A 24 -24.42 -1.59 -1.09
N MET A 25 -23.95 -1.31 0.13
CA MET A 25 -22.54 -1.03 0.38
C MET A 25 -21.74 -2.33 0.41
N GLY A 26 -20.99 -2.60 -0.66
CA GLY A 26 -20.10 -3.77 -0.75
C GLY A 26 -20.38 -4.71 -1.91
N LEU A 27 -21.39 -4.43 -2.75
CA LEU A 27 -21.74 -5.23 -3.95
C LEU A 27 -20.83 -4.97 -5.17
N SER A 28 -19.59 -4.55 -4.96
CA SER A 28 -18.62 -4.50 -6.05
C SER A 28 -17.90 -5.84 -6.09
N ASP A 29 -18.25 -6.68 -7.07
CA ASP A 29 -17.54 -7.93 -7.41
C ASP A 29 -16.07 -7.69 -7.84
N ASN A 30 -15.68 -6.43 -8.04
CA ASN A 30 -14.29 -6.02 -8.21
C ASN A 30 -13.56 -6.05 -6.87
N ARG A 31 -13.16 -7.24 -6.43
CA ARG A 31 -12.12 -7.36 -5.42
C ARG A 31 -10.85 -6.71 -5.98
N PRO A 32 -10.28 -5.67 -5.32
CA PRO A 32 -9.03 -5.09 -5.79
C PRO A 32 -7.97 -6.18 -5.85
N GLU A 33 -7.19 -6.19 -6.94
CA GLU A 33 -6.08 -7.13 -7.08
C GLU A 33 -5.14 -6.95 -5.89
N ARG A 34 -4.74 -8.07 -5.28
CA ARG A 34 -3.81 -8.03 -4.16
C ARG A 34 -2.39 -7.86 -4.71
N PRO A 35 -1.65 -6.82 -4.29
CA PRO A 35 -0.26 -6.68 -4.68
C PRO A 35 0.53 -7.90 -4.23
N ARG A 36 1.41 -8.37 -5.11
CA ARG A 36 2.35 -9.44 -4.86
C ARG A 36 3.63 -8.85 -4.30
N ILE A 37 4.23 -9.55 -3.36
CA ILE A 37 5.53 -9.21 -2.82
C ILE A 37 6.55 -10.16 -3.45
N ILE A 38 7.56 -9.59 -4.10
CA ILE A 38 8.67 -10.35 -4.69
C ILE A 38 9.96 -9.86 -4.05
N ALA A 39 10.69 -10.77 -3.40
CA ALA A 39 12.02 -10.50 -2.89
C ALA A 39 13.05 -10.63 -4.02
N TRP A 40 14.13 -9.86 -3.92
CA TRP A 40 15.19 -9.76 -4.90
C TRP A 40 16.56 -9.66 -4.22
N SER A 41 17.53 -10.35 -4.79
CA SER A 41 18.95 -10.17 -4.46
C SER A 41 19.61 -9.32 -5.53
N PRO A 42 20.34 -8.25 -5.18
CA PRO A 42 21.27 -7.61 -6.12
C PRO A 42 22.39 -8.60 -6.49
N GLY A 43 23.15 -8.26 -7.54
CA GLY A 43 24.37 -8.99 -7.90
C GLY A 43 25.40 -8.99 -6.76
N GLU A 44 26.30 -9.97 -6.75
CA GLU A 44 27.30 -10.12 -5.69
C GLU A 44 28.11 -8.84 -5.47
N GLY A 45 28.15 -8.36 -4.21
CA GLY A 45 28.85 -7.13 -3.83
C GLY A 45 28.20 -5.82 -4.32
N ARG A 46 27.03 -5.87 -4.98
CA ARG A 46 26.31 -4.68 -5.43
C ARG A 46 25.35 -4.16 -4.36
N SER A 47 25.17 -2.84 -4.37
CA SER A 47 24.18 -2.17 -3.53
C SER A 47 22.80 -2.25 -4.18
N CYS A 48 21.76 -2.49 -3.39
CA CYS A 48 20.37 -2.41 -3.86
C CYS A 48 19.87 -0.95 -4.03
N ALA A 49 20.61 0.05 -3.55
CA ALA A 49 20.17 1.46 -3.58
C ALA A 49 19.86 2.00 -4.99
N PRO A 50 20.67 1.75 -6.03
CA PRO A 50 20.36 2.19 -7.40
C PRO A 50 19.07 1.55 -7.95
N ILE A 51 18.86 0.27 -7.66
CA ILE A 51 17.67 -0.47 -8.08
C ILE A 51 16.41 0.12 -7.43
N LEU A 52 16.47 0.36 -6.11
CA LEU A 52 15.37 0.98 -5.37
C LEU A 52 15.05 2.39 -5.86
N ALA A 53 16.07 3.18 -6.21
CA ALA A 53 15.89 4.51 -6.77
C ALA A 53 15.16 4.46 -8.11
N ALA A 54 15.55 3.55 -9.01
CA ALA A 54 14.90 3.37 -10.31
C ALA A 54 13.43 2.92 -10.16
N LEU A 55 13.16 1.94 -9.29
CA LEU A 55 11.79 1.47 -9.06
C LEU A 55 10.90 2.57 -8.47
N ARG A 56 11.41 3.38 -7.53
CA ARG A 56 10.66 4.50 -6.95
C ARG A 56 10.40 5.62 -7.95
N ALA A 57 11.34 5.88 -8.86
CA ALA A 57 11.14 6.86 -9.94
C ALA A 57 9.97 6.47 -10.86
N GLU A 58 9.72 5.17 -11.01
CA GLU A 58 8.62 4.60 -11.79
C GLU A 58 7.32 4.48 -10.99
N GLY A 59 7.30 4.92 -9.73
CA GLY A 59 6.14 4.88 -8.84
C GLY A 59 5.87 3.51 -8.21
N ILE A 60 6.87 2.61 -8.20
CA ILE A 60 6.73 1.26 -7.66
C ILE A 60 7.13 1.24 -6.18
N ASP A 61 6.23 0.71 -5.35
CA ASP A 61 6.44 0.56 -3.91
C ASP A 61 7.51 -0.49 -3.61
N THR A 62 8.58 -0.06 -2.92
CA THR A 62 9.74 -0.88 -2.62
C THR A 62 10.24 -0.67 -1.20
N TRP A 63 10.70 -1.75 -0.57
CA TRP A 63 11.34 -1.71 0.73
C TRP A 63 12.58 -2.57 0.77
N ILE A 64 13.50 -2.22 1.65
CA ILE A 64 14.65 -3.06 1.98
C ILE A 64 14.15 -4.16 2.90
N GLY A 65 14.48 -5.41 2.61
CA GLY A 65 13.95 -6.58 3.30
C GLY A 65 14.19 -6.54 4.81
N SER A 66 13.22 -7.06 5.57
CA SER A 66 13.26 -7.14 7.05
C SER A 66 13.82 -8.48 7.54
N ARG A 67 14.45 -8.50 8.74
CA ARG A 67 14.99 -9.57 9.64
C ARG A 67 15.26 -11.01 9.14
N ARG A 68 14.56 -11.56 8.14
CA ARG A 68 14.69 -12.93 7.62
C ARG A 68 15.52 -13.03 6.35
N GLU A 69 15.69 -11.93 5.61
CA GLU A 69 16.49 -11.89 4.40
C GLU A 69 17.95 -11.51 4.70
N PRO A 70 18.94 -12.09 3.97
CA PRO A 70 20.33 -11.65 4.01
C PRO A 70 20.46 -10.13 3.82
N VAL A 71 21.43 -9.53 4.51
CA VAL A 71 21.76 -8.11 4.37
C VAL A 71 22.08 -7.81 2.90
N GLY A 72 21.31 -6.91 2.30
CA GLY A 72 21.46 -6.50 0.89
C GLY A 72 20.25 -6.78 0.01
N ASN A 73 19.35 -7.68 0.42
CA ASN A 73 18.14 -7.98 -0.33
C ASN A 73 17.08 -6.87 -0.20
N PHE A 74 16.18 -6.83 -1.18
CA PHE A 74 15.05 -5.91 -1.20
C PHE A 74 13.78 -6.61 -1.66
N GLU A 75 12.65 -6.02 -1.34
CA GLU A 75 11.33 -6.53 -1.69
C GLU A 75 10.57 -5.45 -2.46
N VAL A 76 9.78 -5.91 -3.43
CA VAL A 76 8.98 -5.07 -4.32
C VAL A 76 7.52 -5.50 -4.21
N ALA A 77 6.63 -4.54 -3.90
CA ALA A 77 5.20 -4.74 -4.08
C ALA A 77 4.82 -4.34 -5.49
N CYS A 78 4.25 -5.26 -6.25
CA CYS A 78 3.73 -4.98 -7.59
C CYS A 78 2.49 -5.80 -7.90
N LEU A 79 1.64 -5.28 -8.80
CA LEU A 79 0.54 -6.05 -9.36
C LEU A 79 1.07 -7.09 -10.34
N LYS A 80 0.25 -8.09 -10.68
CA LYS A 80 0.67 -9.15 -11.60
C LYS A 80 1.11 -8.60 -12.96
N ASP A 81 0.42 -7.59 -13.46
CA ASP A 81 0.71 -6.97 -14.76
C ASP A 81 2.00 -6.12 -14.75
N ASP A 82 2.44 -5.67 -13.57
CA ASP A 82 3.66 -4.89 -13.40
C ASP A 82 4.93 -5.74 -13.25
N VAL A 83 4.80 -7.07 -13.09
CA VAL A 83 5.94 -7.96 -12.81
C VAL A 83 7.00 -7.89 -13.92
N ASP A 84 6.58 -7.91 -15.19
CA ASP A 84 7.52 -7.86 -16.31
C ASP A 84 8.17 -6.48 -16.45
N ARG A 85 7.45 -5.40 -16.12
CA ARG A 85 7.99 -4.05 -16.06
C ARG A 85 9.03 -3.91 -14.95
N VAL A 86 8.73 -4.39 -13.74
CA VAL A 86 9.66 -4.43 -12.60
C VAL A 86 10.94 -5.18 -12.99
N ARG A 87 10.80 -6.35 -13.62
CA ARG A 87 11.94 -7.15 -14.11
C ARG A 87 12.80 -6.37 -15.09
N ALA A 88 12.18 -5.68 -16.05
CA ALA A 88 12.90 -4.89 -17.04
C ALA A 88 13.68 -3.72 -16.39
N ILE A 89 13.06 -3.02 -15.43
CA ILE A 89 13.71 -1.93 -14.69
C ILE A 89 14.91 -2.46 -13.90
N ILE A 90 14.73 -3.54 -13.15
CA ILE A 90 15.81 -4.15 -12.35
C ILE A 90 16.97 -4.58 -13.26
N ALA A 91 16.68 -5.30 -14.34
CA ALA A 91 17.70 -5.76 -15.29
C ALA A 91 18.46 -4.62 -15.99
N SER A 92 17.82 -3.45 -16.15
CA SER A 92 18.47 -2.27 -16.74
C SER A 92 19.50 -1.63 -15.80
N VAL A 93 19.35 -1.81 -14.49
CA VAL A 93 20.23 -1.25 -13.46
C VAL A 93 21.26 -2.26 -12.98
N ASP A 94 20.81 -3.49 -12.75
CA ASP A 94 21.61 -4.60 -12.28
C ASP A 94 21.16 -5.89 -13.00
N PRO A 95 21.81 -6.26 -14.12
CA PRO A 95 21.44 -7.46 -14.89
C PRO A 95 21.73 -8.77 -14.14
N ASP A 96 22.54 -8.71 -13.08
CA ASP A 96 22.90 -9.85 -12.23
C ASP A 96 21.92 -10.00 -11.05
N ALA A 97 21.00 -9.06 -10.86
CA ALA A 97 19.97 -9.15 -9.83
C ALA A 97 18.97 -10.27 -10.15
N SER A 98 18.59 -11.03 -9.13
CA SER A 98 17.73 -12.20 -9.29
C SER A 98 16.56 -12.20 -8.31
N PRO A 99 15.36 -12.65 -8.74
CA PRO A 99 14.22 -12.78 -7.86
C PRO A 99 14.44 -13.97 -6.92
N LEU A 100 14.22 -13.74 -5.64
CA LEU A 100 14.24 -14.78 -4.62
C LEU A 100 12.87 -15.45 -4.59
N THR A 101 12.87 -16.78 -4.64
CA THR A 101 11.64 -17.54 -4.54
C THR A 101 11.21 -17.54 -3.07
N VAL A 102 10.34 -16.61 -2.68
CA VAL A 102 9.76 -16.63 -1.33
C VAL A 102 8.87 -17.87 -1.26
N GLY A 103 9.36 -18.90 -0.58
CA GLY A 103 8.63 -20.15 -0.37
C GLY A 103 7.27 -19.86 0.27
N ARG A 104 6.21 -20.44 -0.31
CA ARG A 104 4.85 -20.40 0.22
C ARG A 104 4.76 -21.06 1.59
#